data_AF-A0A846US00-F1
#
_entry.id   AF-A0A846US00-F1
#
_cell.length_a   1.000
_cell.length_b   1.000
_cell.length_c   1.000
_cell.angle_alpha   90.00
_cell.angle_beta   90.00
_cell.angle_gamma   90.00
#
_symmetry.space_group_name_H-M   'P 1'
#
loop_
_entity.id
_entity.type
_entity.pdbx_description
1 polymer ?
#
loop_
_entity_poly.entity_id
_entity_poly.type
_entity_poly.pdbx_seq_one_letter_code
_entity_poly.pdbx_strand_id
1 'polypeptide(L)'
;MPRNLRLAALALAALAATPCVAQHDHRSMVPNGCQPLGTHKVGDTGCYIVAQESMADPPAGPLYWHLDTFADARAARTARGRNGSVIEAFGQVWLLTIAEESWRPEGGRHVATIGPFTPPTDGVQTATYMVATTDATMDSLPHSHPGPEVFYVVEGAQCLETPDGTQTLQAGEGSAVAAGVPMKLYGAGDTTRRALVLVLHDAAQPAVMRNPPWKPKDLCLAQGGKTPGGAISQPEYQSAR
;
A
#
# COMPACT_ATOMS: atom_id res chain seq x y z
N MET A 1 79.00 9.39 -37.99
CA MET A 1 78.02 9.50 -39.10
C MET A 1 77.80 8.09 -39.62
N PRO A 2 76.58 7.55 -39.82
CA PRO A 2 75.27 8.19 -40.05
C PRO A 2 74.16 7.79 -39.03
N ARG A 3 73.26 8.74 -38.68
CA ARG A 3 71.82 8.87 -39.06
C ARG A 3 70.82 8.00 -38.26
N ASN A 4 70.25 8.65 -37.25
CA ASN A 4 68.82 8.72 -36.91
C ASN A 4 67.87 7.74 -37.60
N LEU A 5 67.06 7.02 -36.81
CA LEU A 5 65.62 6.97 -37.07
C LEU A 5 64.86 6.80 -35.74
N ARG A 6 64.08 7.83 -35.39
CA ARG A 6 63.06 7.78 -34.34
C ARG A 6 61.86 7.01 -34.89
N LEU A 7 61.37 6.01 -34.18
CA LEU A 7 59.99 5.52 -34.36
C LEU A 7 59.28 5.65 -33.02
N ALA A 8 58.51 6.73 -32.92
CA ALA A 8 57.49 6.90 -31.90
C ALA A 8 56.32 5.97 -32.25
N ALA A 9 56.00 5.02 -31.37
CA ALA A 9 54.76 4.26 -31.48
C ALA A 9 53.64 5.08 -30.82
N LEU A 10 52.77 5.65 -31.64
CA LEU A 10 51.52 6.28 -31.23
C LEU A 10 50.50 5.20 -30.83
N ALA A 11 49.86 5.44 -29.69
CA ALA A 11 48.84 4.60 -29.09
C ALA A 11 47.54 4.54 -29.90
N LEU A 12 46.92 3.36 -29.95
CA LEU A 12 45.46 3.23 -30.10
C LEU A 12 44.95 2.35 -28.96
N ALA A 13 44.63 2.96 -27.82
CA ALA A 13 43.79 2.33 -26.80
C ALA A 13 42.34 2.53 -27.24
N ALA A 14 41.75 1.54 -27.90
CA ALA A 14 40.32 1.51 -28.15
C ALA A 14 39.60 1.23 -26.83
N LEU A 15 39.16 2.28 -26.13
CA LEU A 15 38.14 2.14 -25.09
C LEU A 15 36.84 1.74 -25.80
N ALA A 16 36.55 0.44 -25.82
CA ALA A 16 35.21 -0.03 -26.11
C ALA A 16 34.32 0.38 -24.94
N ALA A 17 33.64 1.52 -25.07
CA ALA A 17 32.54 1.88 -24.20
C ALA A 17 31.41 0.88 -24.47
N THR A 18 31.34 -0.18 -23.66
CA THR A 18 30.16 -1.04 -23.58
C THR A 18 28.97 -0.14 -23.27
N PRO A 19 27.95 -0.06 -24.15
CA PRO A 19 26.72 0.62 -23.79
C PRO A 19 26.13 -0.15 -22.59
N CYS A 20 26.08 0.52 -21.45
CA CYS A 20 25.28 0.07 -20.32
C CYS A 20 23.82 0.18 -20.80
N VAL A 21 23.31 -0.91 -21.37
CA VAL A 21 21.87 -1.06 -21.54
C VAL A 21 21.34 -1.06 -20.11
N ALA A 22 20.70 0.03 -19.71
CA ALA A 22 19.94 0.06 -18.47
C ALA A 22 18.98 -1.13 -18.55
N GLN A 23 19.28 -2.18 -17.78
CA GLN A 23 18.35 -3.27 -17.57
C GLN A 23 17.13 -2.60 -16.94
N HIS A 24 16.04 -2.48 -17.70
CA HIS A 24 14.75 -2.30 -17.07
C HIS A 24 14.56 -3.57 -16.27
N ASP A 25 14.81 -3.50 -14.96
CA ASP A 25 14.56 -4.60 -14.05
C ASP A 25 13.11 -5.04 -14.26
N HIS A 26 12.95 -6.26 -14.73
CA HIS A 26 11.64 -6.82 -15.04
C HIS A 26 10.90 -7.03 -13.71
N ARG A 27 10.11 -6.03 -13.30
CA ARG A 27 9.30 -6.10 -12.10
C ARG A 27 8.19 -7.11 -12.27
N SER A 28 7.96 -7.90 -11.23
CA SER A 28 6.85 -8.86 -11.23
C SER A 28 5.59 -8.15 -10.77
N MET A 29 4.59 -8.09 -11.63
CA MET A 29 3.32 -7.49 -11.26
C MET A 29 2.58 -8.35 -10.23
N VAL A 30 1.90 -7.73 -9.27
CA VAL A 30 0.90 -8.44 -8.44
C VAL A 30 -0.18 -8.97 -9.39
N PRO A 31 -0.25 -10.29 -9.65
CA PRO A 31 -1.08 -10.82 -10.72
C PRO A 31 -2.56 -10.54 -10.43
N ASN A 32 -3.28 -9.98 -11.38
CA ASN A 32 -4.74 -9.72 -11.32
C ASN A 32 -5.22 -8.77 -10.21
N GLY A 33 -4.34 -8.07 -9.49
CA GLY A 33 -4.72 -7.27 -8.31
C GLY A 33 -5.16 -8.15 -7.14
N CYS A 34 -5.79 -7.56 -6.12
CA CYS A 34 -6.26 -8.30 -4.96
C CYS A 34 -7.39 -9.27 -5.31
N GLN A 35 -7.23 -10.55 -4.98
CA GLN A 35 -8.16 -11.63 -5.33
C GLN A 35 -8.72 -12.32 -4.08
N PRO A 36 -9.85 -13.05 -4.15
CA PRO A 36 -10.29 -13.87 -3.03
C PRO A 36 -9.19 -14.83 -2.55
N LEU A 37 -9.05 -15.03 -1.23
CA LEU A 37 -8.01 -15.89 -0.68
C LEU A 37 -8.05 -17.31 -1.28
N GLY A 38 -9.23 -17.91 -1.40
CA GLY A 38 -9.42 -19.19 -2.11
C GLY A 38 -8.49 -20.30 -1.59
N THR A 39 -7.65 -20.85 -2.47
CA THR A 39 -6.66 -21.89 -2.13
C THR A 39 -5.31 -21.33 -1.66
N HIS A 40 -5.12 -20.01 -1.70
CA HIS A 40 -3.93 -19.34 -1.19
C HIS A 40 -3.96 -19.26 0.35
N LYS A 41 -2.82 -18.92 0.92
CA LYS A 41 -2.66 -18.71 2.36
C LYS A 41 -2.19 -17.29 2.63
N VAL A 42 -2.57 -16.77 3.80
CA VAL A 42 -1.99 -15.51 4.27
C VAL A 42 -0.47 -15.67 4.38
N GLY A 43 0.26 -14.77 3.75
CA GLY A 43 1.73 -14.84 3.63
C GLY A 43 2.23 -15.31 2.27
N ASP A 44 1.37 -15.91 1.43
CA ASP A 44 1.71 -16.15 0.03
C ASP A 44 1.97 -14.81 -0.68
N THR A 45 2.88 -14.81 -1.64
CA THR A 45 3.17 -13.64 -2.47
C THR A 45 1.95 -13.24 -3.30
N GLY A 46 1.49 -12.01 -3.13
CA GLY A 46 0.29 -11.49 -3.78
C GLY A 46 -0.51 -10.56 -2.88
N CYS A 47 -1.74 -10.25 -3.30
CA CYS A 47 -2.72 -9.54 -2.50
C CYS A 47 -4.01 -10.37 -2.44
N TYR A 48 -4.56 -10.54 -1.23
CA TYR A 48 -5.70 -11.41 -0.99
C TYR A 48 -6.76 -10.74 -0.13
N ILE A 49 -8.00 -10.81 -0.57
CA ILE A 49 -9.18 -10.43 0.21
C ILE A 49 -9.41 -11.51 1.27
N VAL A 50 -9.37 -11.10 2.54
CA VAL A 50 -9.47 -11.98 3.71
C VAL A 50 -10.77 -11.80 4.49
N ALA A 51 -11.42 -10.63 4.36
CA ALA A 51 -12.74 -10.39 4.93
C ALA A 51 -13.48 -9.30 4.16
N GLN A 52 -14.80 -9.36 4.17
CA GLN A 52 -15.67 -8.30 3.68
C GLN A 52 -16.83 -8.12 4.66
N GLU A 53 -17.03 -6.91 5.16
CA GLU A 53 -18.09 -6.58 6.10
C GLU A 53 -19.00 -5.50 5.51
N SER A 54 -20.31 -5.67 5.70
CA SER A 54 -21.29 -4.63 5.36
C SER A 54 -21.39 -3.61 6.49
N MET A 55 -21.46 -2.32 6.12
CA MET A 55 -21.65 -1.21 7.04
C MET A 55 -22.80 -0.35 6.53
N ALA A 56 -24.02 -0.66 6.99
CA ALA A 56 -25.24 0.03 6.59
C ALA A 56 -25.35 1.45 7.18
N ASP A 57 -24.90 1.62 8.44
CA ASP A 57 -24.96 2.88 9.16
C ASP A 57 -23.55 3.26 9.63
N PRO A 58 -22.70 3.86 8.76
CA PRO A 58 -21.40 4.34 9.18
C PRO A 58 -21.53 5.42 10.28
N PRO A 59 -20.59 5.52 11.22
CA PRO A 59 -20.54 6.63 12.16
C PRO A 59 -20.52 7.96 11.42
N ALA A 60 -21.20 8.97 11.96
CA ALA A 60 -21.18 10.31 11.38
C ALA A 60 -19.81 10.98 11.58
N GLY A 61 -19.35 11.70 10.56
CA GLY A 61 -18.09 12.45 10.61
C GLY A 61 -16.87 11.64 10.12
N PRO A 62 -15.66 12.14 10.39
CA PRO A 62 -14.43 11.48 9.97
C PRO A 62 -14.28 10.09 10.59
N LEU A 63 -13.95 9.11 9.76
CA LEU A 63 -13.71 7.74 10.17
C LEU A 63 -12.22 7.45 10.31
N TYR A 64 -11.93 6.50 11.20
CA TYR A 64 -10.60 6.00 11.47
C TYR A 64 -10.64 4.48 11.49
N TRP A 65 -9.57 3.88 10.97
CA TRP A 65 -9.36 2.45 11.01
C TRP A 65 -8.46 2.12 12.19
N HIS A 66 -9.01 1.36 13.13
CA HIS A 66 -8.34 0.91 14.34
C HIS A 66 -7.85 -0.52 14.15
N LEU A 67 -6.58 -0.72 14.51
CA LEU A 67 -5.89 -2.00 14.49
C LEU A 67 -5.51 -2.38 15.91
N ASP A 68 -6.07 -3.47 16.40
CA ASP A 68 -5.79 -4.02 17.71
C ASP A 68 -5.41 -5.50 17.57
N THR A 69 -4.43 -5.95 18.35
CA THR A 69 -4.02 -7.36 18.38
C THR A 69 -4.51 -8.05 19.65
N PHE A 70 -4.94 -9.30 19.53
CA PHE A 70 -5.44 -10.10 20.64
C PHE A 70 -4.62 -11.38 20.80
N ALA A 71 -4.66 -11.96 22.01
CA ALA A 71 -4.01 -13.23 22.29
C ALA A 71 -4.61 -14.40 21.48
N ASP A 72 -5.93 -14.35 21.23
CA ASP A 72 -6.65 -15.35 20.45
C ASP A 72 -7.90 -14.76 19.78
N ALA A 73 -8.42 -15.47 18.77
CA ALA A 73 -9.56 -15.05 17.99
C ALA A 73 -10.89 -15.04 18.78
N ARG A 74 -10.99 -15.81 19.87
CA ARG A 74 -12.19 -15.78 20.72
C ARG A 74 -12.26 -14.46 21.47
N ALA A 75 -11.17 -14.00 22.06
CA ALA A 75 -11.09 -12.71 22.75
C ALA A 75 -11.39 -11.55 21.77
N ALA A 76 -10.77 -11.56 20.58
CA ALA A 76 -11.04 -10.55 19.55
C ALA A 76 -12.52 -10.51 19.14
N ARG A 77 -13.16 -11.67 18.95
CA ARG A 77 -14.59 -11.75 18.61
C ARG A 77 -15.50 -11.27 19.73
N THR A 78 -15.12 -11.46 21.00
CA THR A 78 -15.87 -10.91 22.13
C THR A 78 -15.80 -9.38 22.18
N ALA A 79 -14.65 -8.79 21.83
CA ALA A 79 -14.47 -7.34 21.77
C ALA A 79 -15.01 -6.70 20.47
N ARG A 80 -15.34 -7.50 19.46
CA ARG A 80 -15.77 -7.04 18.14
C ARG A 80 -17.11 -6.30 18.21
N GLY A 81 -17.09 -5.02 17.86
CA GLY A 81 -18.29 -4.20 17.63
C GLY A 81 -18.91 -4.41 16.25
N ARG A 82 -20.00 -3.68 15.95
CA ARG A 82 -20.76 -3.78 14.69
C ARG A 82 -19.92 -3.58 13.43
N ASN A 83 -19.02 -2.58 13.46
CA ASN A 83 -18.18 -2.21 12.31
C ASN A 83 -16.78 -2.84 12.39
N GLY A 84 -16.65 -3.93 13.16
CA GLY A 84 -15.40 -4.66 13.33
C GLY A 84 -15.31 -5.88 12.41
N SER A 85 -14.09 -6.36 12.16
CA SER A 85 -13.79 -7.67 11.58
C SER A 85 -12.62 -8.30 12.33
N VAL A 86 -12.61 -9.63 12.44
CA VAL A 86 -11.51 -10.37 13.07
C VAL A 86 -10.82 -11.20 12.01
N ILE A 87 -9.51 -11.00 11.84
CA ILE A 87 -8.69 -11.76 10.90
C ILE A 87 -7.45 -12.34 11.59
N GLU A 88 -6.92 -13.43 11.05
CA GLU A 88 -5.62 -13.97 11.43
C GLU A 88 -4.64 -13.74 10.29
N ALA A 89 -3.63 -12.92 10.53
CA ALA A 89 -2.67 -12.54 9.51
C ALA A 89 -1.30 -12.25 10.10
N PHE A 90 -0.27 -12.70 9.40
CA PHE A 90 1.13 -12.42 9.73
C PHE A 90 1.49 -12.75 11.20
N GLY A 91 0.98 -13.89 11.69
CA GLY A 91 1.25 -14.38 13.04
C GLY A 91 0.52 -13.65 14.16
N GLN A 92 -0.48 -12.83 13.84
CA GLN A 92 -1.28 -12.08 14.80
C GLN A 92 -2.78 -12.32 14.57
N VAL A 93 -3.55 -12.22 15.66
CA VAL A 93 -5.01 -12.09 15.61
C VAL A 93 -5.33 -10.61 15.67
N TRP A 94 -5.96 -10.09 14.61
CA TRP A 94 -6.33 -8.69 14.48
C TRP A 94 -7.81 -8.50 14.71
N LEU A 95 -8.17 -7.47 15.47
CA LEU A 95 -9.46 -6.80 15.39
C LEU A 95 -9.28 -5.52 14.56
N LEU A 96 -10.02 -5.46 13.47
CA LEU A 96 -10.05 -4.36 12.51
C LEU A 96 -11.36 -3.61 12.69
N THR A 97 -11.34 -2.34 13.10
CA THR A 97 -12.60 -1.60 13.36
C THR A 97 -12.61 -0.25 12.67
N ILE A 98 -13.73 0.08 12.02
CA ILE A 98 -13.99 1.41 11.48
C ILE A 98 -14.89 2.17 12.46
N ALA A 99 -14.36 3.25 13.04
CA ALA A 99 -15.04 4.03 14.07
C ALA A 99 -14.53 5.48 14.13
N GLU A 100 -15.08 6.27 15.04
CA GLU A 100 -14.54 7.58 15.43
C GLU A 100 -13.12 7.48 16.04
N GLU A 101 -12.41 8.60 16.11
CA GLU A 101 -10.98 8.65 16.47
C GLU A 101 -10.65 8.09 17.87
N SER A 102 -11.53 8.37 18.84
CA SER A 102 -11.32 7.98 20.24
C SER A 102 -11.79 6.57 20.56
N TRP A 103 -12.40 5.87 19.60
CA TRP A 103 -12.91 4.52 19.81
C TRP A 103 -11.78 3.56 20.22
N ARG A 104 -12.04 2.67 21.18
CA ARG A 104 -11.14 1.57 21.55
C ARG A 104 -11.96 0.32 21.92
N PRO A 105 -11.45 -0.88 21.65
CA PRO A 105 -12.10 -2.11 22.11
C PRO A 105 -11.83 -2.35 23.60
N GLU A 106 -12.62 -3.22 24.21
CA GLU A 106 -12.27 -3.80 25.50
C GLU A 106 -11.19 -4.88 25.32
N GLY A 107 -10.06 -4.71 26.01
CA GLY A 107 -8.92 -5.62 25.90
C GLY A 107 -8.12 -5.45 24.60
N GLY A 108 -7.24 -6.43 24.35
CA GLY A 108 -6.30 -6.37 23.23
C GLY A 108 -5.17 -5.36 23.45
N ARG A 109 -4.26 -5.30 22.49
CA ARG A 109 -3.17 -4.33 22.42
C ARG A 109 -3.34 -3.49 21.16
N HIS A 110 -3.53 -2.20 21.37
CA HIS A 110 -3.60 -1.23 20.29
C HIS A 110 -2.31 -1.19 19.47
N VAL A 111 -2.46 -1.10 18.15
CA VAL A 111 -1.35 -1.04 17.19
C VAL A 111 -1.35 0.27 16.44
N ALA A 112 -2.48 0.66 15.84
CA ALA A 112 -2.58 1.90 15.09
C ALA A 112 -4.02 2.42 14.98
N THR A 113 -4.14 3.74 14.83
CA THR A 113 -5.36 4.44 14.40
C THR A 113 -5.00 5.21 13.13
N ILE A 114 -5.66 4.92 12.02
CA ILE A 114 -5.31 5.48 10.70
C ILE A 114 -6.51 6.23 10.15
N GLY A 115 -6.31 7.51 9.83
CA GLY A 115 -7.35 8.41 9.33
C GLY A 115 -6.89 9.87 9.40
N PRO A 116 -7.82 10.83 9.25
CA PRO A 116 -9.22 10.61 8.93
C PRO A 116 -9.44 10.13 7.48
N PHE A 117 -10.57 9.46 7.23
CA PHE A 117 -11.14 9.25 5.90
C PHE A 117 -12.67 9.36 5.95
N THR A 118 -13.30 9.57 4.79
CA THR A 118 -14.75 9.76 4.68
C THR A 118 -15.35 8.66 3.81
N PRO A 119 -16.50 8.07 4.17
CA PRO A 119 -17.26 7.21 3.28
C PRO A 119 -17.53 7.90 1.93
N PRO A 120 -17.52 7.15 0.80
CA PRO A 120 -17.82 7.73 -0.50
C PRO A 120 -19.29 8.15 -0.65
N THR A 121 -20.21 7.51 0.08
CA THR A 121 -21.65 7.80 0.05
C THR A 121 -22.26 7.63 1.45
N ASP A 122 -23.47 8.17 1.64
CA ASP A 122 -24.28 7.94 2.85
C ASP A 122 -25.05 6.60 2.83
N GLY A 123 -24.87 5.80 1.77
CA GLY A 123 -25.52 4.51 1.59
C GLY A 123 -24.81 3.37 2.33
N VAL A 124 -25.24 2.13 2.05
CA VAL A 124 -24.58 0.93 2.58
C VAL A 124 -23.17 0.83 2.00
N GLN A 125 -22.18 0.79 2.89
CA GLN A 125 -20.79 0.60 2.53
C GLN A 125 -20.38 -0.88 2.67
N THR A 126 -19.34 -1.28 1.95
CA THR A 126 -18.62 -2.53 2.15
C THR A 126 -17.18 -2.22 2.53
N ALA A 127 -16.75 -2.73 3.68
CA ALA A 127 -15.36 -2.73 4.11
C ALA A 127 -14.69 -4.00 3.61
N THR A 128 -13.83 -3.88 2.61
CA THR A 128 -13.06 -4.99 2.05
C THR A 128 -11.66 -4.98 2.64
N TYR A 129 -11.34 -6.00 3.43
CA TYR A 129 -10.05 -6.16 4.08
C TYR A 129 -9.17 -7.13 3.31
N MET A 130 -7.93 -6.72 3.07
CA MET A 130 -6.94 -7.46 2.32
C MET A 130 -5.62 -7.55 3.05
N VAL A 131 -4.86 -8.58 2.72
CA VAL A 131 -3.46 -8.74 3.13
C VAL A 131 -2.61 -8.81 1.88
N ALA A 132 -1.43 -8.19 1.92
CA ALA A 132 -0.50 -8.21 0.81
C ALA A 132 0.91 -8.62 1.26
N THR A 133 1.52 -9.54 0.52
CA THR A 133 2.93 -9.93 0.65
C THR A 133 3.62 -9.67 -0.68
N THR A 134 4.56 -8.75 -0.70
CA THR A 134 5.25 -8.31 -1.93
C THR A 134 6.71 -8.04 -1.63
N ASP A 135 7.62 -8.35 -2.55
CA ASP A 135 9.02 -7.91 -2.42
C ASP A 135 9.28 -6.58 -3.17
N ALA A 136 10.49 -6.06 -3.03
CA ALA A 136 10.91 -4.79 -3.61
C ALA A 136 10.95 -4.77 -5.15
N THR A 137 10.78 -5.91 -5.81
CA THR A 137 10.70 -6.05 -7.27
C THR A 137 9.26 -6.08 -7.78
N MET A 138 8.27 -6.01 -6.89
CA MET A 138 6.86 -6.08 -7.26
C MET A 138 6.14 -4.73 -7.26
N ASP A 139 5.18 -4.57 -8.15
CA ASP A 139 4.27 -3.41 -8.18
C ASP A 139 2.84 -3.82 -8.57
N SER A 140 1.89 -2.93 -8.28
CA SER A 140 0.52 -3.03 -8.76
C SER A 140 0.39 -2.45 -10.17
N LEU A 141 -0.72 -2.77 -10.84
CA LEU A 141 -1.20 -1.94 -11.96
C LEU A 141 -1.65 -0.56 -11.44
N PRO A 142 -1.67 0.47 -12.29
CA PRO A 142 -2.43 1.69 -12.03
C PRO A 142 -3.92 1.36 -11.82
N HIS A 143 -4.49 1.84 -10.72
CA HIS A 143 -5.87 1.61 -10.34
C HIS A 143 -6.39 2.76 -9.47
N SER A 144 -7.69 2.75 -9.20
CA SER A 144 -8.33 3.61 -8.19
C SER A 144 -9.44 2.84 -7.49
N HIS A 145 -9.96 3.41 -6.41
CA HIS A 145 -11.08 2.86 -5.64
C HIS A 145 -12.22 3.88 -5.63
N PRO A 146 -13.49 3.46 -5.71
CA PRO A 146 -14.63 4.39 -5.65
C PRO A 146 -14.86 4.95 -4.23
N GLY A 147 -14.22 4.38 -3.21
CA GLY A 147 -14.11 4.97 -1.87
C GLY A 147 -12.66 4.94 -1.38
N PRO A 148 -12.39 5.35 -0.11
CA PRO A 148 -11.03 5.47 0.38
C PRO A 148 -10.34 4.11 0.51
N GLU A 149 -9.04 4.11 0.26
CA GLU A 149 -8.13 3.00 0.55
C GLU A 149 -7.23 3.38 1.73
N VAL A 150 -7.03 2.45 2.66
CA VAL A 150 -6.25 2.67 3.88
C VAL A 150 -5.25 1.53 4.05
N PHE A 151 -4.00 1.86 4.32
CA PHE A 151 -2.89 0.92 4.44
C PHE A 151 -2.30 0.91 5.84
N TYR A 152 -1.82 -0.25 6.26
CA TYR A 152 -0.90 -0.39 7.39
C TYR A 152 0.22 -1.36 7.02
N VAL A 153 1.48 -0.92 7.13
CA VAL A 153 2.64 -1.77 6.87
C VAL A 153 3.03 -2.49 8.14
N VAL A 154 2.90 -3.82 8.14
CA VAL A 154 3.28 -4.70 9.25
C VAL A 154 4.78 -4.95 9.25
N GLU A 155 5.36 -5.18 8.07
CA GLU A 155 6.78 -5.48 7.87
C GLU A 155 7.24 -4.89 6.53
N GLY A 156 8.53 -4.54 6.44
CA GLY A 156 9.15 -3.97 5.23
C GLY A 156 8.67 -2.56 4.94
N ALA A 157 8.59 -2.21 3.66
CA ALA A 157 8.20 -0.88 3.21
C ALA A 157 7.38 -0.92 1.92
N GLN A 158 6.61 0.15 1.68
CA GLN A 158 5.96 0.42 0.40
C GLN A 158 6.20 1.85 -0.04
N CYS A 159 6.09 2.08 -1.34
CA CYS A 159 5.91 3.41 -1.90
C CYS A 159 4.64 3.42 -2.75
N LEU A 160 3.79 4.43 -2.54
CA LEU A 160 2.61 4.69 -3.32
C LEU A 160 2.85 5.93 -4.17
N GLU A 161 2.54 5.87 -5.45
CA GLU A 161 2.53 7.03 -6.34
C GLU A 161 1.10 7.41 -6.70
N THR A 162 0.80 8.70 -6.59
CA THR A 162 -0.46 9.34 -6.99
C THR A 162 -0.15 10.56 -7.86
N PRO A 163 -1.16 11.24 -8.45
CA PRO A 163 -0.95 12.52 -9.13
C PRO A 163 -0.25 13.59 -8.27
N ASP A 164 -0.44 13.54 -6.95
CA ASP A 164 0.08 14.53 -6.01
C ASP A 164 1.53 14.23 -5.56
N GLY A 165 2.08 13.08 -5.96
CA GLY A 165 3.46 12.69 -5.68
C GLY A 165 3.57 11.29 -5.12
N THR A 166 4.53 11.09 -4.22
CA THR A 166 4.83 9.78 -3.64
C THR A 166 4.66 9.78 -2.13
N GLN A 167 4.18 8.67 -1.60
CA GLN A 167 4.13 8.38 -0.18
C GLN A 167 4.87 7.08 0.11
N THR A 168 5.92 7.14 0.91
CA THR A 168 6.60 5.93 1.41
C THR A 168 6.11 5.64 2.83
N LEU A 169 5.75 4.38 3.09
CA LEU A 169 5.42 3.89 4.43
C LEU A 169 6.38 2.75 4.81
N GLN A 170 6.88 2.80 6.03
CA GLN A 170 7.69 1.77 6.69
C GLN A 170 6.84 0.95 7.65
N ALA A 171 7.38 -0.17 8.14
CA ALA A 171 6.76 -0.97 9.18
C ALA A 171 6.31 -0.11 10.38
N GLY A 172 5.06 -0.28 10.80
CA GLY A 172 4.43 0.51 11.85
C GLY A 172 3.67 1.75 11.34
N GLU A 173 3.83 2.14 10.07
CA GLU A 173 3.18 3.30 9.49
C GLU A 173 1.93 2.91 8.70
N GLY A 174 0.98 3.84 8.63
CA GLY A 174 -0.25 3.71 7.86
C GLY A 174 -0.70 5.03 7.27
N SER A 175 -1.52 4.96 6.22
CA SER A 175 -2.13 6.15 5.62
C SER A 175 -3.41 5.84 4.88
N ALA A 176 -4.19 6.87 4.58
CA ALA A 176 -5.41 6.81 3.80
C ALA A 176 -5.25 7.61 2.50
N VAL A 177 -5.84 7.08 1.44
CA VAL A 177 -5.94 7.69 0.12
C VAL A 177 -7.42 7.92 -0.16
N ALA A 178 -7.75 9.14 -0.60
CA ALA A 178 -9.13 9.51 -0.86
C ALA A 178 -9.74 8.73 -2.04
N ALA A 179 -11.07 8.67 -2.04
CA ALA A 179 -11.86 8.08 -3.12
C ALA A 179 -11.50 8.67 -4.48
N GLY A 180 -11.43 7.81 -5.50
CA GLY A 180 -11.21 8.19 -6.89
C GLY A 180 -9.78 8.60 -7.25
N VAL A 181 -8.88 8.78 -6.27
CA VAL A 181 -7.48 9.11 -6.53
C VAL A 181 -6.82 7.92 -7.25
N PRO A 182 -6.30 8.09 -8.48
CA PRO A 182 -5.56 7.03 -9.15
C PRO A 182 -4.21 6.85 -8.49
N MET A 183 -3.76 5.61 -8.40
CA MET A 183 -2.52 5.26 -7.72
C MET A 183 -1.85 4.03 -8.31
N LYS A 184 -0.55 3.90 -8.03
CA LYS A 184 0.24 2.70 -8.29
C LYS A 184 1.12 2.43 -7.07
N LEU A 185 1.07 1.20 -6.54
CA LEU A 185 1.83 0.78 -5.39
C LEU A 185 3.07 0.00 -5.82
N TYR A 186 4.18 0.26 -5.16
CA TYR A 186 5.46 -0.41 -5.36
C TYR A 186 5.90 -1.03 -4.04
N GLY A 187 6.32 -2.29 -4.08
CA GLY A 187 7.15 -2.84 -3.03
C GLY A 187 8.44 -2.04 -2.95
N ALA A 188 8.82 -1.62 -1.75
CA ALA A 188 9.99 -0.81 -1.48
C ALA A 188 10.86 -1.44 -0.38
N GLY A 189 12.08 -0.92 -0.23
CA GLY A 189 13.06 -1.44 0.73
C GLY A 189 13.82 -2.66 0.21
N ASP A 190 14.43 -3.41 1.13
CA ASP A 190 15.27 -4.59 0.88
C ASP A 190 14.67 -5.89 1.47
N THR A 191 13.55 -5.77 2.17
CA THR A 191 12.85 -6.87 2.84
C THR A 191 11.47 -7.10 2.23
N THR A 192 10.92 -8.29 2.46
CA THR A 192 9.54 -8.58 2.06
C THR A 192 8.58 -7.67 2.81
N ARG A 193 7.75 -6.94 2.06
CA ARG A 193 6.66 -6.15 2.61
C ARG A 193 5.49 -7.05 2.98
N ARG A 194 4.95 -6.86 4.18
CA ARG A 194 3.65 -7.39 4.61
C ARG A 194 2.77 -6.23 5.06
N ALA A 195 1.54 -6.19 4.56
CA ALA A 195 0.62 -5.10 4.88
C ALA A 195 -0.82 -5.55 5.01
N LEU A 196 -1.56 -4.82 5.83
CA LEU A 196 -3.01 -4.84 5.88
C LEU A 196 -3.55 -3.69 5.04
N VAL A 197 -4.64 -3.94 4.32
CA VAL A 197 -5.30 -2.94 3.48
C VAL A 197 -6.79 -2.98 3.73
N LEU A 198 -7.42 -1.81 3.82
CA LEU A 198 -8.85 -1.61 3.86
C LEU A 198 -9.24 -0.79 2.63
N VAL A 199 -10.22 -1.27 1.86
CA VAL A 199 -10.97 -0.43 0.92
C VAL A 199 -12.39 -0.33 1.44
N LEU A 200 -12.82 0.89 1.76
CA LEU A 200 -14.21 1.16 2.06
C LEU A 200 -14.88 1.67 0.78
N HIS A 201 -15.93 1.01 0.31
CA HIS A 201 -16.60 1.41 -0.92
C HIS A 201 -18.12 1.28 -0.82
N ASP A 202 -18.85 2.00 -1.67
CA ASP A 202 -20.29 1.81 -1.83
C ASP A 202 -20.58 0.35 -2.24
N ALA A 203 -21.53 -0.30 -1.56
CA ALA A 203 -21.88 -1.70 -1.82
C ALA A 203 -22.41 -1.95 -3.24
N ALA A 204 -22.90 -0.92 -3.94
CA ALA A 204 -23.34 -0.99 -5.33
C ALA A 204 -22.20 -0.85 -6.35
N GLN A 205 -20.96 -0.59 -5.91
CA GLN A 205 -19.78 -0.40 -6.75
C GLN A 205 -18.76 -1.52 -6.56
N PRO A 206 -17.95 -1.85 -7.59
CA PRO A 206 -16.82 -2.76 -7.42
C PRO A 206 -15.76 -2.12 -6.52
N ALA A 207 -15.04 -2.94 -5.74
CA ALA A 207 -13.98 -2.44 -4.87
C ALA A 207 -12.85 -1.74 -5.63
N VAL A 208 -12.57 -2.11 -6.88
CA VAL A 208 -11.42 -1.61 -7.67
C VAL A 208 -11.87 -1.15 -9.05
N MET A 209 -11.41 0.04 -9.46
CA MET A 209 -11.50 0.56 -10.82
C MET A 209 -10.13 0.43 -11.50
N ARG A 210 -10.08 -0.30 -12.61
CA ARG A 210 -8.83 -0.58 -13.33
C ARG A 210 -8.60 0.43 -14.46
N ASN A 211 -7.33 0.62 -14.80
CA ASN A 211 -6.89 1.43 -15.95
C ASN A 211 -7.43 2.87 -15.91
N PRO A 212 -7.17 3.64 -14.83
CA PRO A 212 -7.51 5.05 -14.83
C PRO A 212 -6.78 5.78 -15.97
N PRO A 213 -7.31 6.92 -16.48
CA PRO A 213 -6.67 7.70 -17.53
C PRO A 213 -5.35 8.38 -17.09
N TRP A 214 -4.94 8.16 -15.84
CA TRP A 214 -3.66 8.60 -15.29
C TRP A 214 -2.54 7.59 -15.60
N LYS A 215 -1.36 8.12 -15.94
CA LYS A 215 -0.15 7.33 -16.15
C LYS A 215 0.86 7.67 -15.05
N PRO A 216 1.37 6.67 -14.29
CA PRO A 216 2.44 6.91 -13.33
C PRO A 216 3.69 7.39 -14.07
N LYS A 217 4.49 8.21 -13.38
CA LYS A 217 5.83 8.62 -13.79
C LYS A 217 6.91 7.70 -13.21
N ASP A 218 6.51 6.66 -12.47
CA ASP A 218 7.37 5.73 -11.76
C ASP A 218 8.32 6.43 -10.77
N LEU A 219 7.81 7.46 -10.08
CA LEU A 219 8.57 8.28 -9.13
C LEU A 219 9.12 7.45 -7.97
N CYS A 220 8.37 6.45 -7.52
CA CYS A 220 8.81 5.52 -6.48
C CYS A 220 10.06 4.71 -6.90
N LEU A 221 10.22 4.41 -8.20
CA LEU A 221 11.41 3.72 -8.70
C LEU A 221 12.59 4.69 -8.84
N ALA A 222 12.33 5.91 -9.30
CA ALA A 222 13.35 6.95 -9.46
C ALA A 222 13.98 7.38 -8.12
N GLN A 223 13.26 7.21 -7.01
CA GLN A 223 13.75 7.53 -5.67
C GLN A 223 14.73 6.50 -5.08
N GLY A 224 14.93 5.35 -5.74
CA GLY A 224 16.08 4.45 -5.54
C GLY A 224 16.55 4.30 -4.09
N GLY A 225 15.71 3.72 -3.23
CA GLY A 225 16.10 3.32 -1.87
C GLY A 225 16.43 4.46 -0.90
N LYS A 226 16.21 5.72 -1.24
CA LYS A 226 16.33 6.83 -0.30
C LYS A 226 14.97 7.20 0.27
N THR A 227 14.70 6.73 1.48
CA THR A 227 13.57 7.16 2.31
C THR A 227 13.58 8.69 2.45
N PRO A 228 12.62 9.44 1.89
CA PRO A 228 12.37 10.78 2.36
C PRO A 228 11.57 10.62 3.65
N GLY A 229 12.24 10.67 4.80
CA GLY A 229 11.60 10.91 6.08
C GLY A 229 11.01 12.32 6.03
N GLY A 230 9.78 12.43 5.57
CA GLY A 230 9.11 13.71 5.38
C GLY A 230 7.61 13.49 5.45
N ALA A 231 7.06 13.78 6.62
CA ALA A 231 5.63 13.96 6.79
C ALA A 231 5.14 14.93 5.71
N ILE A 232 4.37 14.41 4.75
CA ILE A 232 3.60 15.26 3.86
C ILE A 232 2.35 15.61 4.67
N SER A 233 2.23 16.90 4.97
CA SER A 233 1.03 17.52 5.51
C SER A 233 -0.20 16.99 4.79
N GLN A 234 -1.14 16.41 5.53
CA GLN A 234 -2.46 16.10 4.99
C GLN A 234 -3.01 17.37 4.32
N PRO A 235 -3.56 17.28 3.09
CA PRO A 235 -4.29 18.41 2.55
C PRO A 235 -5.41 18.73 3.53
N GLU A 236 -5.46 19.98 3.99
CA GLU A 236 -6.57 20.50 4.76
C GLU A 236 -7.86 20.17 3.98
N TYR A 237 -8.63 19.21 4.49
CA TYR A 237 -9.96 18.93 4.01
C TYR A 237 -10.79 20.17 4.32
N GLN A 238 -10.94 21.05 3.33
CA GLN A 238 -11.85 22.18 3.46
C GLN A 238 -13.25 21.60 3.57
N SER A 239 -13.79 21.63 4.79
CA SER A 239 -15.20 21.46 5.06
C SER A 239 -15.97 22.48 4.23
N ALA A 240 -16.65 22.01 3.18
CA ALA A 240 -17.67 22.80 2.51
C ALA A 240 -18.74 23.14 3.56
N ARG A 241 -18.98 24.44 3.75
CA ARG A 241 -20.06 24.98 4.57
C ARG A 241 -21.42 24.73 3.93
#